data_AF-A0AAD5X5E0-F1
#
_entry.id   AF-A0AAD5X5E0-F1
#
_cell.length_a   1.000
_cell.length_b   1.000
_cell.length_c   1.000
_cell.angle_alpha   90.00
_cell.angle_beta   90.00
_cell.angle_gamma   90.00
#
_symmetry.space_group_name_H-M   'P 1'
#
loop_
_entity.id
_entity.type
_entity.pdbx_description
1 polymer ?
#
loop_
_entity_poly.entity_id
_entity_poly.type
_entity_poly.pdbx_seq_one_letter_code
_entity_poly.pdbx_strand_id
1 'polypeptide(L)'
;MPSVTEVDPTLPARFPPITVQHILNCQFSEWHKLFASLTLKSKALPLTEDFVDYLNQDGLFLPLDSNGLPQPHYEHPTDSDHNSDGEEDDQEWKKEFEHLNAAGGADESTETSDTEDDQNIPHFPDLETSISSAIEELGGAVFPKLNWSSPKDASWIALSGTLKCTNAADVFLLLKSSDFVMHDLSQAFEHCYVGEGRVEDLPKRPETFELVLRKWYELSPSMEFRCFVRDGRLIGL
;
A
#
# COMPACT_ATOMS: atom_id res chain seq x y z
N MET A 1 36.24 -29.61 23.62
CA MET A 1 35.70 -28.32 24.13
C MET A 1 35.82 -27.33 23.00
N PRO A 2 34.73 -26.81 22.43
CA PRO A 2 34.85 -25.80 21.39
C PRO A 2 35.26 -24.47 22.03
N SER A 3 36.24 -23.84 21.40
CA SER A 3 36.88 -22.59 21.80
C SER A 3 35.85 -21.46 21.86
N VAL A 4 35.83 -20.74 22.97
CA VAL A 4 35.19 -19.41 23.06
C VAL A 4 35.99 -18.51 22.12
N THR A 5 35.42 -18.14 20.98
CA THR A 5 36.04 -17.14 20.11
C THR A 5 35.96 -15.78 20.80
N GLU A 6 37.12 -15.27 21.19
CA GLU A 6 37.29 -13.89 21.69
C GLU A 6 36.79 -12.91 20.62
N VAL A 7 35.86 -12.04 21.01
CA VAL A 7 35.30 -10.99 20.15
C VAL A 7 36.34 -9.88 20.03
N ASP A 8 36.85 -9.65 18.81
CA ASP A 8 37.81 -8.59 18.51
C ASP A 8 37.20 -7.19 18.79
N PRO A 9 37.78 -6.39 19.69
CA PRO A 9 37.27 -5.08 20.10
C PRO A 9 37.43 -3.99 19.03
N THR A 10 38.06 -4.29 17.88
CA THR A 10 38.24 -3.33 16.77
C THR A 10 37.15 -3.43 15.69
N LEU A 11 36.27 -4.44 15.75
CA LEU A 11 35.08 -4.48 14.91
C LEU A 11 34.10 -3.39 15.35
N PRO A 12 33.55 -2.57 14.42
CA PRO A 12 32.55 -1.59 14.79
C PRO A 12 31.43 -2.29 15.55
N ALA A 13 31.14 -1.82 16.77
CA ALA A 13 30.09 -2.37 17.62
C ALA A 13 28.85 -2.60 16.75
N ARG A 14 28.45 -3.89 16.65
CA ARG A 14 27.27 -4.36 15.92
C ARG A 14 26.13 -3.37 16.15
N PHE A 15 25.37 -3.02 15.10
CA PHE A 15 24.16 -2.24 15.28
C PHE A 15 23.29 -2.91 16.36
N PRO A 16 22.70 -2.13 17.28
CA PRO A 16 21.83 -2.69 18.29
C PRO A 16 20.68 -3.44 17.61
N PRO A 17 20.12 -4.48 18.26
CA PRO A 17 18.98 -5.18 17.71
C PRO A 17 17.81 -4.20 17.48
N ILE A 18 17.08 -4.40 16.38
CA ILE A 18 15.94 -3.56 16.04
C ILE A 18 14.81 -3.89 17.02
N THR A 19 14.23 -2.87 17.65
CA THR A 19 13.10 -3.05 18.58
C THR A 19 11.80 -2.58 17.94
N VAL A 20 10.66 -3.02 18.47
CA VAL A 20 9.34 -2.51 18.05
C VAL A 20 9.30 -0.99 18.14
N GLN A 21 9.86 -0.41 19.20
CA GLN A 21 9.91 1.04 19.37
C GLN A 21 10.73 1.74 18.28
N HIS A 22 11.80 1.13 17.76
CA HIS A 22 12.53 1.69 16.60
C HIS A 22 11.63 1.80 15.37
N ILE A 23 10.80 0.79 15.11
CA ILE A 23 9.86 0.80 13.99
C ILE A 23 8.75 1.84 14.24
N LEU A 24 8.16 1.86 15.43
CA LEU A 24 7.13 2.84 15.80
C LEU A 24 7.61 4.28 15.64
N ASN A 25 8.83 4.60 16.08
CA ASN A 25 9.42 5.95 15.95
C ASN A 25 9.61 6.39 14.48
N CYS A 26 9.66 5.45 13.55
CA CYS A 26 9.81 5.71 12.12
C CYS A 26 8.47 5.85 11.39
N GLN A 27 7.33 5.72 12.09
CA GLN A 27 6.01 6.00 11.50
C GLN A 27 5.91 7.46 11.07
N PHE A 28 5.20 7.71 9.98
CA PHE A 28 5.06 9.04 9.42
C PHE A 28 4.57 10.06 10.44
N SER A 29 3.47 9.79 11.15
CA SER A 29 2.95 10.70 12.18
C SER A 29 3.92 10.96 13.33
N GLU A 30 4.81 10.01 13.65
CA GLU A 30 5.77 10.17 14.75
C GLU A 30 6.91 11.13 14.42
N TRP A 31 7.47 11.10 13.21
CA TRP A 31 8.52 12.05 12.84
C TRP A 31 7.97 13.33 12.21
N HIS A 32 6.81 13.28 11.54
CA HIS A 32 6.23 14.44 10.86
C HIS A 32 5.90 15.57 11.84
N LYS A 33 5.42 15.26 13.05
CA LYS A 33 5.16 16.27 14.10
C LYS A 33 6.41 17.06 14.50
N LEU A 34 7.60 16.49 14.35
CA LEU A 34 8.88 17.13 14.67
C LEU A 34 9.46 17.91 13.48
N PHE A 35 9.20 17.44 12.25
CA PHE A 35 9.87 17.93 11.05
C PHE A 35 8.93 18.48 9.97
N ALA A 36 7.67 18.79 10.32
CA ALA A 36 6.65 19.28 9.37
C ALA A 36 7.12 20.50 8.55
N SER A 37 7.94 21.38 9.12
CA SER A 37 8.49 22.56 8.43
C SER A 37 9.64 22.25 7.47
N LEU A 38 10.21 21.05 7.53
CA LEU A 38 11.38 20.61 6.76
C LEU A 38 11.03 19.57 5.68
N THR A 39 9.76 19.16 5.58
CA THR A 39 9.29 18.12 4.66
C THR A 39 8.21 18.65 3.72
N LEU A 40 7.92 17.87 2.69
CA LEU A 40 6.83 18.17 1.75
C LEU A 40 5.49 18.17 2.48
N LYS A 41 4.62 19.12 2.11
CA LYS A 41 3.24 19.18 2.60
C LYS A 41 2.56 17.82 2.44
N SER A 42 1.95 17.35 3.52
CA SER A 42 1.39 16.01 3.61
C SER A 42 0.15 16.01 4.51
N LYS A 43 -0.76 15.07 4.28
CA LYS A 43 -1.89 14.76 5.15
C LYS A 43 -1.87 13.28 5.50
N ALA A 44 -2.15 12.95 6.76
CA ALA A 44 -2.36 11.59 7.22
C ALA A 44 -3.85 11.37 7.45
N LEU A 45 -4.41 10.30 6.89
CA LEU A 45 -5.79 9.87 7.03
C LEU A 45 -5.79 8.53 7.77
N PRO A 46 -6.56 8.36 8.86
CA PRO A 46 -6.66 7.07 9.52
C PRO A 46 -7.33 6.04 8.59
N LEU A 47 -6.82 4.82 8.59
CA LEU A 47 -7.44 3.70 7.87
C LEU A 47 -8.32 2.88 8.81
N THR A 48 -9.47 2.44 8.31
CA THR A 48 -10.33 1.47 8.99
C THR A 48 -9.77 0.06 8.80
N GLU A 49 -10.10 -0.85 9.72
CA GLU A 49 -9.68 -2.26 9.57
C GLU A 49 -10.30 -2.88 8.32
N ASP A 50 -11.55 -2.55 7.99
CA ASP A 50 -12.20 -3.02 6.76
C ASP A 50 -11.41 -2.70 5.48
N PHE A 51 -10.79 -1.50 5.42
CA PHE A 51 -9.95 -1.13 4.28
C PHE A 51 -8.61 -1.85 4.30
N VAL A 52 -8.05 -2.10 5.48
CA VAL A 52 -6.82 -2.89 5.65
C VAL A 52 -7.06 -4.35 5.24
N ASP A 53 -8.20 -4.92 5.62
CA ASP A 53 -8.62 -6.26 5.20
C ASP A 53 -8.79 -6.33 3.68
N TYR A 54 -9.43 -5.32 3.07
CA TYR A 54 -9.48 -5.19 1.61
C TYR A 54 -8.08 -5.20 0.98
N LEU A 55 -7.13 -4.41 1.48
CA LEU A 55 -5.78 -4.38 0.93
C LEU A 55 -5.06 -5.75 1.03
N ASN A 56 -5.36 -6.53 2.06
CA ASN A 56 -4.79 -7.87 2.28
C ASN A 56 -5.50 -9.00 1.51
N GLN A 57 -6.65 -8.74 0.89
CA GLN A 57 -7.31 -9.75 0.05
C GLN A 57 -6.47 -10.07 -1.18
N ASP A 58 -6.53 -11.30 -1.67
CA ASP A 58 -5.88 -11.66 -2.93
C ASP A 58 -6.64 -11.04 -4.12
N GLY A 59 -5.94 -10.91 -5.25
CA GLY A 59 -6.51 -10.36 -6.48
C GLY A 59 -6.41 -8.84 -6.61
N LEU A 60 -6.58 -8.37 -7.85
CA LEU A 60 -6.54 -6.96 -8.19
C LEU A 60 -7.92 -6.50 -8.65
N PHE A 61 -8.69 -5.97 -7.71
CA PHE A 61 -9.98 -5.32 -7.98
C PHE A 61 -10.05 -4.01 -7.19
N LEU A 62 -10.74 -3.03 -7.77
CA LEU A 62 -10.97 -1.74 -7.13
C LEU A 62 -12.31 -1.73 -6.40
N PRO A 63 -12.43 -0.97 -5.30
CA PRO A 63 -13.72 -0.73 -4.65
C PRO A 63 -14.67 0.00 -5.61
N LEU A 64 -15.97 -0.11 -5.37
CA LEU A 64 -16.97 0.72 -6.05
C LEU A 64 -16.65 2.20 -5.83
N ASP A 65 -17.02 3.04 -6.81
CA ASP A 65 -16.93 4.49 -6.69
C ASP A 65 -17.94 5.02 -5.66
N SER A 66 -17.87 6.32 -5.36
CA SER A 66 -18.81 7.03 -4.48
C SER A 66 -20.30 6.90 -4.85
N ASN A 67 -20.64 6.47 -6.07
CA ASN A 67 -22.00 6.22 -6.53
C ASN A 67 -22.39 4.73 -6.48
N GLY A 68 -21.50 3.85 -6.00
CA GLY A 68 -21.70 2.40 -5.98
C GLY A 68 -21.51 1.74 -7.35
N LEU A 69 -20.83 2.40 -8.28
CA LEU A 69 -20.56 1.90 -9.62
C LEU A 69 -19.14 1.33 -9.73
N PRO A 70 -18.91 0.33 -10.61
CA PRO A 70 -17.56 -0.13 -10.90
C PRO A 70 -16.69 1.03 -11.41
N GLN A 71 -15.49 1.16 -10.84
CA GLN A 71 -14.51 2.11 -11.35
C GLN A 71 -14.03 1.68 -12.74
N PRO A 72 -13.70 2.62 -13.64
CA PRO A 72 -13.24 2.29 -14.99
C PRO A 72 -12.08 1.29 -14.93
N HIS A 73 -12.25 0.18 -15.63
CA HIS A 73 -11.28 -0.88 -15.84
C HIS A 73 -9.86 -0.35 -16.06
N TYR A 74 -8.93 -0.77 -15.21
CA TYR A 74 -7.50 -0.65 -15.51
C TYR A 74 -7.12 -1.79 -16.45
N GLU A 75 -7.24 -1.55 -17.75
CA GLU A 75 -6.55 -2.38 -18.73
C GLU A 75 -5.05 -2.22 -18.52
N HIS A 76 -4.40 -3.29 -18.07
CA HIS A 76 -2.97 -3.42 -18.25
C HIS A 76 -2.73 -3.47 -19.76
N PRO A 77 -1.87 -2.63 -20.36
CA PRO A 77 -1.39 -2.90 -21.69
C PRO A 77 -0.66 -4.24 -21.59
N THR A 78 -1.29 -5.30 -22.07
CA THR A 78 -0.58 -6.56 -22.28
C THR A 78 0.25 -6.35 -23.54
N ASP A 79 1.54 -6.64 -23.45
CA ASP A 79 2.39 -6.77 -24.64
C ASP A 79 1.86 -7.97 -25.46
N SER A 80 0.83 -7.73 -26.26
CA SER A 80 0.34 -8.66 -27.26
C SER A 80 0.48 -8.01 -28.62
N ASP A 81 1.69 -8.12 -29.17
CA ASP A 81 1.92 -8.11 -30.60
C ASP A 81 1.22 -9.35 -31.22
N HIS A 82 -0.10 -9.39 -31.23
CA HIS A 82 -0.88 -10.30 -32.06
C HIS A 82 -2.08 -9.57 -32.65
N ASN A 83 -1.89 -9.22 -33.91
CA ASN A 83 -2.88 -8.70 -34.84
C ASN A 83 -4.06 -9.69 -34.93
N SER A 84 -5.20 -9.39 -34.32
CA SER A 84 -6.48 -10.02 -34.65
C SER A 84 -7.64 -9.10 -34.32
N ASP A 85 -8.39 -8.72 -35.35
CA ASP A 85 -9.75 -8.16 -35.24
C ASP A 85 -10.60 -9.03 -34.31
N GLY A 86 -11.27 -8.42 -33.33
CA GLY A 86 -12.19 -9.10 -32.43
C GLY A 86 -12.80 -8.17 -31.37
N GLU A 87 -13.81 -7.39 -31.75
CA GLU A 87 -14.65 -6.60 -30.82
C GLU A 87 -15.61 -7.49 -29.99
N GLU A 88 -15.12 -8.53 -29.32
CA GLU A 88 -15.98 -9.50 -28.59
C GLU A 88 -15.62 -9.72 -27.11
N ASP A 89 -14.42 -9.35 -26.64
CA ASP A 89 -14.01 -9.60 -25.24
C ASP A 89 -14.61 -8.62 -24.21
N ASP A 90 -14.95 -7.39 -24.62
CA ASP A 90 -15.51 -6.34 -23.74
C ASP A 90 -16.92 -6.67 -23.19
N GLN A 91 -17.61 -7.64 -23.79
CA GLN A 91 -19.00 -7.95 -23.45
C GLN A 91 -19.14 -9.09 -22.46
N GLU A 92 -18.14 -9.96 -22.31
CA GLU A 92 -18.26 -11.15 -21.46
C GLU A 92 -18.27 -10.76 -19.97
N TRP A 93 -17.31 -9.92 -19.54
CA TRP A 93 -17.21 -9.47 -18.16
C TRP A 93 -18.32 -8.48 -17.75
N LYS A 94 -18.80 -7.63 -18.67
CA LYS A 94 -19.97 -6.78 -18.41
C LYS A 94 -21.25 -7.60 -18.22
N LYS A 95 -21.43 -8.66 -19.01
CA LYS A 95 -22.58 -9.57 -18.86
C LYS A 95 -22.49 -10.38 -17.58
N GLU A 96 -21.30 -10.78 -17.16
CA GLU A 96 -21.05 -11.47 -15.89
C GLU A 96 -21.42 -10.58 -14.69
N PHE A 97 -21.04 -9.29 -14.73
CA PHE A 97 -21.41 -8.28 -13.72
C PHE A 97 -22.90 -7.89 -13.70
N GLU A 98 -23.55 -7.79 -14.86
CA GLU A 98 -25.00 -7.53 -14.92
C GLU A 98 -25.82 -8.72 -14.40
N HIS A 99 -25.35 -9.96 -14.58
CA HIS A 99 -26.01 -11.15 -14.03
C HIS A 99 -25.90 -11.22 -12.50
N LEU A 100 -24.79 -10.79 -11.90
CA LEU A 100 -24.62 -10.77 -10.43
C LEU A 100 -25.59 -9.80 -9.73
N ASN A 101 -25.92 -8.66 -10.36
CA ASN A 101 -26.88 -7.69 -9.81
C ASN A 101 -28.35 -8.06 -10.05
N ALA A 102 -28.65 -9.00 -10.95
CA ALA A 102 -30.01 -9.40 -11.31
C ALA A 102 -30.60 -10.50 -10.40
N ALA A 103 -29.80 -11.12 -9.53
CA ALA A 103 -30.22 -12.22 -8.65
C ALA A 103 -31.10 -11.81 -7.45
N GLY A 104 -31.67 -10.61 -7.47
CA GLY A 104 -32.71 -10.17 -6.54
C GLY A 104 -34.14 -10.59 -6.95
N GLY A 105 -34.36 -11.85 -7.37
CA GLY A 105 -35.71 -12.32 -7.71
C GLY A 105 -35.85 -13.73 -8.28
N ALA A 106 -36.14 -14.70 -7.40
CA ALA A 106 -36.90 -15.96 -7.58
C ALA A 106 -36.56 -16.96 -8.71
N ASP A 107 -35.92 -18.07 -8.29
CA ASP A 107 -36.17 -19.51 -8.59
C ASP A 107 -36.42 -19.96 -10.06
N GLU A 108 -35.46 -20.69 -10.66
CA GLU A 108 -35.62 -22.11 -11.07
C GLU A 108 -34.29 -22.71 -11.58
N SER A 109 -33.93 -23.86 -11.02
CA SER A 109 -32.77 -24.76 -11.22
C SER A 109 -31.96 -24.73 -12.54
N THR A 110 -30.63 -24.62 -12.41
CA THR A 110 -29.67 -25.34 -13.26
C THR A 110 -28.40 -25.64 -12.48
N GLU A 111 -28.04 -26.92 -12.35
CA GLU A 111 -26.82 -27.35 -11.66
C GLU A 111 -25.57 -27.07 -12.50
N THR A 112 -24.71 -26.15 -12.05
CA THR A 112 -23.30 -26.07 -12.45
C THR A 112 -22.43 -25.63 -11.26
N SER A 113 -21.75 -26.61 -10.68
CA SER A 113 -20.47 -26.55 -9.95
C SER A 113 -20.06 -25.25 -9.22
N ASP A 114 -20.15 -25.30 -7.90
CA ASP A 114 -19.34 -24.63 -6.87
C ASP A 114 -18.31 -23.59 -7.35
N THR A 115 -18.72 -22.32 -7.36
CA THR A 115 -17.84 -21.17 -7.10
C THR A 115 -18.55 -20.26 -6.10
N GLU A 116 -18.28 -20.45 -4.81
CA GLU A 116 -18.80 -19.64 -3.70
C GLU A 116 -18.08 -18.27 -3.60
N ASP A 117 -17.89 -17.56 -4.71
CA ASP A 117 -17.29 -16.23 -4.71
C ASP A 117 -18.21 -15.23 -5.41
N ASP A 118 -19.41 -15.12 -4.85
CA ASP A 118 -20.35 -14.01 -5.11
C ASP A 118 -19.71 -12.74 -4.50
N GLN A 119 -18.69 -12.20 -5.18
CA GLN A 119 -17.80 -11.18 -4.64
C GLN A 119 -18.56 -9.87 -4.38
N ASN A 120 -18.89 -9.64 -3.11
CA ASN A 120 -19.36 -8.37 -2.62
C ASN A 120 -18.24 -7.32 -2.74
N ILE A 121 -18.22 -6.60 -3.87
CA ILE A 121 -17.21 -5.57 -4.15
C ILE A 121 -17.27 -4.51 -3.05
N PRO A 122 -16.16 -4.24 -2.36
CA PRO A 122 -16.16 -3.33 -1.23
C PRO A 122 -16.39 -1.88 -1.70
N HIS A 123 -16.84 -1.04 -0.78
CA HIS A 123 -17.13 0.36 -1.04
C HIS A 123 -16.69 1.21 0.16
N PHE A 124 -15.91 2.27 -0.08
CA PHE A 124 -15.29 3.10 0.97
C PHE A 124 -15.53 4.60 0.76
N PRO A 125 -16.80 5.07 0.77
CA PRO A 125 -17.16 6.44 0.35
C PRO A 125 -16.55 7.53 1.25
N ASP A 126 -16.45 7.28 2.55
CA ASP A 126 -15.86 8.24 3.50
C ASP A 126 -14.35 8.41 3.28
N LEU A 127 -13.65 7.31 2.96
CA LEU A 127 -12.24 7.32 2.64
C LEU A 127 -12.00 7.98 1.28
N GLU A 128 -12.81 7.65 0.26
CA GLU A 128 -12.76 8.28 -1.07
C GLU A 128 -12.96 9.80 -0.99
N THR A 129 -13.94 10.25 -0.19
CA THR A 129 -14.18 11.68 0.07
C THR A 129 -12.99 12.34 0.76
N SER A 130 -12.41 11.66 1.75
CA SER A 130 -11.24 12.15 2.48
C SER A 130 -10.00 12.25 1.59
N ILE A 131 -9.79 11.27 0.71
CA ILE A 131 -8.72 11.27 -0.29
C ILE A 131 -8.91 12.41 -1.29
N SER A 132 -10.11 12.54 -1.85
CA SER A 132 -10.43 13.58 -2.84
C SER A 132 -10.22 14.99 -2.26
N SER A 133 -10.68 15.22 -1.03
CA SER A 133 -10.47 16.49 -0.32
C SER A 133 -8.98 16.77 -0.07
N ALA A 134 -8.23 15.75 0.35
CA ALA A 134 -6.79 15.88 0.58
C ALA A 134 -6.01 16.15 -0.71
N ILE A 135 -6.41 15.54 -1.84
CA ILE A 135 -5.81 15.79 -3.16
C ILE A 135 -6.01 17.25 -3.56
N GLU A 136 -7.23 17.78 -3.44
CA GLU A 136 -7.53 19.18 -3.74
C GLU A 136 -6.67 20.13 -2.89
N GLU A 137 -6.64 19.93 -1.57
CA GLU A 137 -5.86 20.76 -0.65
C GLU A 137 -4.34 20.70 -0.88
N LEU A 138 -3.84 19.56 -1.36
CA LEU A 138 -2.42 19.36 -1.69
C LEU A 138 -2.07 19.84 -3.11
N GLY A 139 -3.03 20.40 -3.86
CA GLY A 139 -2.80 21.02 -5.16
C GLY A 139 -3.03 20.10 -6.35
N GLY A 140 -3.95 19.14 -6.21
CA GLY A 140 -4.49 18.32 -7.30
C GLY A 140 -3.69 17.06 -7.65
N ALA A 141 -2.50 16.87 -7.07
CA ALA A 141 -1.70 15.68 -7.28
C ALA A 141 -0.94 15.29 -6.02
N VAL A 142 -0.94 14.00 -5.71
CA VAL A 142 -0.34 13.44 -4.51
C VAL A 142 0.48 12.19 -4.79
N PHE A 143 1.25 11.80 -3.79
CA PHE A 143 2.00 10.55 -3.69
C PHE A 143 1.52 9.81 -2.42
N PRO A 144 0.98 8.59 -2.54
CA PRO A 144 0.50 7.83 -1.40
C PRO A 144 1.63 7.03 -0.73
N LYS A 145 1.48 6.81 0.57
CA LYS A 145 2.26 5.82 1.34
C LYS A 145 1.49 5.42 2.61
N LEU A 146 1.86 4.31 3.24
CA LEU A 146 1.38 3.97 4.58
C LEU A 146 2.32 4.56 5.66
N ASN A 147 2.22 4.06 6.88
CA ASN A 147 3.00 4.50 8.04
C ASN A 147 4.51 4.56 7.71
N TRP A 148 5.07 3.61 6.95
CA TRP A 148 6.50 3.53 6.65
C TRP A 148 6.83 3.55 5.17
N SER A 149 6.14 2.73 4.38
CA SER A 149 6.54 2.40 3.01
C SER A 149 5.62 3.03 1.97
N SER A 150 6.24 3.43 0.86
CA SER A 150 5.53 3.88 -0.35
C SER A 150 5.45 2.77 -1.39
N PRO A 151 4.40 2.72 -2.22
CA PRO A 151 4.15 1.66 -3.20
C PRO A 151 5.02 1.79 -4.46
N LYS A 152 6.33 2.03 -4.28
CA LYS A 152 7.26 2.31 -5.39
C LYS A 152 7.56 1.09 -6.28
N ASP A 153 7.35 -0.10 -5.73
CA ASP A 153 7.34 -1.39 -6.41
C ASP A 153 6.09 -1.60 -7.28
N ALA A 154 5.02 -0.82 -7.07
CA ALA A 154 3.79 -0.88 -7.84
C ALA A 154 3.71 0.17 -8.95
N SER A 155 4.77 0.95 -9.24
CA SER A 155 4.67 2.01 -10.26
C SER A 155 4.33 1.49 -11.66
N TRP A 156 4.53 0.20 -11.92
CA TRP A 156 4.23 -0.47 -13.19
C TRP A 156 2.73 -0.58 -13.48
N ILE A 157 1.86 -0.63 -12.45
CA ILE A 157 0.41 -0.75 -12.65
C ILE A 157 -0.23 0.60 -13.02
N ALA A 158 0.42 1.70 -12.66
CA ALA A 158 -0.08 3.03 -12.98
C ALA A 158 0.11 3.32 -14.48
N LEU A 159 -0.97 3.76 -15.16
CA LEU A 159 -0.93 4.14 -16.59
C LEU A 159 0.10 5.23 -16.91
N SER A 160 0.42 6.08 -15.93
CA SER A 160 1.43 7.13 -16.08
C SER A 160 2.87 6.62 -15.93
N GLY A 161 3.06 5.38 -15.45
CA GLY A 161 4.37 4.86 -15.03
C GLY A 161 4.96 5.59 -13.82
N THR A 162 4.15 6.37 -13.09
CA THR A 162 4.59 7.16 -11.94
C THR A 162 3.73 6.88 -10.71
N LEU A 163 4.22 7.31 -9.54
CA LEU A 163 3.49 7.23 -8.27
C LEU A 163 2.59 8.45 -8.02
N LYS A 164 2.29 9.20 -9.08
CA LYS A 164 1.41 10.37 -9.04
C LYS A 164 -0.04 9.91 -9.08
N CYS A 165 -0.79 10.27 -8.05
CA CYS A 165 -2.23 10.06 -7.96
C CYS A 165 -2.98 11.39 -8.06
N THR A 166 -4.10 11.38 -8.75
CA THR A 166 -5.00 12.54 -8.96
C THR A 166 -6.44 12.26 -8.54
N ASN A 167 -6.75 11.00 -8.23
CA ASN A 167 -8.05 10.56 -7.72
C ASN A 167 -7.86 9.37 -6.75
N ALA A 168 -8.95 8.89 -6.13
CA ALA A 168 -8.89 7.77 -5.19
C ALA A 168 -8.58 6.42 -5.86
N ALA A 169 -9.03 6.21 -7.11
CA ALA A 169 -8.74 5.01 -7.90
C ALA A 169 -7.22 4.79 -8.03
N ASP A 170 -6.49 5.84 -8.40
CA ASP A 170 -5.03 5.82 -8.54
C ASP A 170 -4.36 5.40 -7.22
N VAL A 171 -4.89 5.88 -6.09
CA VAL A 171 -4.36 5.58 -4.76
C VAL A 171 -4.64 4.13 -4.39
N PHE A 172 -5.88 3.67 -4.54
CA PHE A 172 -6.28 2.30 -4.21
C PHE A 172 -5.51 1.29 -5.04
N LEU A 173 -5.38 1.54 -6.34
CA LEU A 173 -4.63 0.67 -7.24
C LEU A 173 -3.16 0.51 -6.80
N LEU A 174 -2.44 1.61 -6.59
CA LEU A 174 -1.04 1.55 -6.18
C LEU A 174 -0.85 0.85 -4.84
N LEU A 175 -1.73 1.09 -3.87
CA LEU A 175 -1.65 0.43 -2.56
C LEU A 175 -1.95 -1.06 -2.67
N LYS A 176 -2.98 -1.43 -3.45
CA LYS A 176 -3.41 -2.83 -3.63
C LYS A 176 -2.38 -3.67 -4.38
N SER A 177 -1.57 -3.05 -5.25
CA SER A 177 -0.56 -3.72 -6.06
C SER A 177 0.86 -3.71 -5.48
N SER A 178 1.07 -3.28 -4.23
CA SER A 178 2.40 -3.12 -3.63
C SER A 178 2.72 -4.16 -2.55
N ASP A 179 3.83 -4.87 -2.74
CA ASP A 179 4.41 -5.77 -1.74
C ASP A 179 4.95 -4.98 -0.54
N PHE A 180 5.48 -3.77 -0.76
CA PHE A 180 5.91 -2.91 0.35
C PHE A 180 4.76 -2.48 1.25
N VAL A 181 3.59 -2.21 0.67
CA VAL A 181 2.36 -1.93 1.42
C VAL A 181 1.91 -3.17 2.18
N MET A 182 1.87 -4.33 1.53
CA MET A 182 1.52 -5.60 2.18
C MET A 182 2.48 -5.93 3.34
N HIS A 183 3.77 -5.65 3.21
CA HIS A 183 4.74 -5.81 4.29
C HIS A 183 4.43 -4.89 5.48
N ASP A 184 4.15 -3.60 5.24
CA ASP A 184 3.71 -2.67 6.29
C ASP A 184 2.46 -3.21 7.03
N LEU A 185 1.51 -3.78 6.28
CA LEU A 185 0.25 -4.29 6.81
C LEU A 185 0.36 -5.63 7.54
N SER A 186 1.40 -6.45 7.33
CA SER A 186 1.43 -7.83 7.85
C SER A 186 2.68 -8.21 8.62
N GLN A 187 3.81 -7.52 8.37
CA GLN A 187 5.15 -7.96 8.80
C GLN A 187 6.03 -6.81 9.33
N ALA A 188 5.48 -5.63 9.59
CA ALA A 188 6.22 -4.46 10.07
C ALA A 188 7.17 -4.73 11.26
N PHE A 189 6.84 -5.67 12.14
CA PHE A 189 7.63 -6.03 13.32
C PHE A 189 8.37 -7.37 13.21
N GLU A 190 8.36 -8.02 12.04
CA GLU A 190 8.92 -9.38 11.87
C GLU A 190 10.37 -9.51 12.36
N HIS A 191 11.19 -8.49 12.11
CA HIS A 191 12.61 -8.46 12.46
C HIS A 191 12.93 -7.78 13.80
N CYS A 192 11.90 -7.54 14.63
CA CYS A 192 12.09 -6.95 15.95
C CYS A 192 12.55 -7.97 16.99
N TYR A 193 13.35 -7.50 17.93
CA TYR A 193 13.88 -8.24 19.07
C TYR A 193 13.33 -7.67 20.38
N VAL A 194 13.26 -8.53 21.41
CA VAL A 194 12.98 -8.14 22.80
C VAL A 194 14.16 -8.61 23.64
N GLY A 195 14.91 -7.65 24.19
CA GLY A 195 16.17 -7.97 24.88
C GLY A 195 17.20 -8.56 23.91
N GLU A 196 17.80 -9.70 24.29
CA GLU A 196 18.85 -10.37 23.50
C GLU A 196 18.31 -11.44 22.53
N GLY A 197 16.99 -11.64 22.45
CA GLY A 197 16.38 -12.71 21.66
C GLY A 197 15.22 -12.27 20.76
N ARG A 198 14.89 -13.10 19.77
CA ARG A 198 13.64 -13.00 19.01
C ARG A 198 12.56 -13.70 19.82
N VAL A 199 11.44 -13.02 20.06
CA VAL A 199 10.26 -13.59 20.73
C VAL A 199 9.25 -13.91 19.63
N GLU A 200 8.87 -15.18 19.49
CA GLU A 200 7.92 -15.62 18.46
C GLU A 200 6.51 -15.04 18.67
N ASP A 201 6.16 -14.70 19.92
CA ASP A 201 4.86 -14.16 20.31
C ASP A 201 4.72 -12.63 20.14
N LEU A 202 5.66 -11.97 19.46
CA LEU A 202 5.51 -10.54 19.17
C LEU A 202 4.38 -10.31 18.16
N PRO A 203 3.58 -9.23 18.32
CA PRO A 203 2.68 -8.82 17.26
C PRO A 203 3.51 -8.55 16.00
N LYS A 204 2.97 -8.91 14.83
CA LYS A 204 3.67 -8.72 13.55
C LYS A 204 3.47 -7.33 12.95
N ARG A 205 2.43 -6.61 13.39
CA ARG A 205 1.98 -5.33 12.84
C ARG A 205 1.36 -4.44 13.93
N PRO A 206 1.24 -3.11 13.73
CA PRO A 206 0.51 -2.24 14.65
C PRO A 206 -1.01 -2.46 14.57
N GLU A 207 -1.75 -1.92 15.54
CA GLU A 207 -3.23 -1.94 15.54
C GLU A 207 -3.87 -0.88 14.64
N THR A 208 -3.12 0.14 14.23
CA THR A 208 -3.65 1.26 13.46
C THR A 208 -2.74 1.60 12.30
N PHE A 209 -3.36 1.98 11.19
CA PHE A 209 -2.68 2.36 9.96
C PHE A 209 -3.11 3.75 9.52
N GLU A 210 -2.21 4.43 8.81
CA GLU A 210 -2.45 5.73 8.25
C GLU A 210 -2.13 5.73 6.75
N LEU A 211 -3.07 6.25 5.95
CA LEU A 211 -2.82 6.62 4.57
C LEU A 211 -2.25 8.04 4.57
N VAL A 212 -1.00 8.16 4.14
CA VAL A 212 -0.33 9.44 4.00
C VAL A 212 -0.35 9.86 2.54
N LEU A 213 -0.99 10.99 2.29
CA LEU A 213 -0.98 11.67 0.99
C LEU A 213 -0.01 12.84 1.06
N ARG A 214 1.08 12.75 0.30
CA ARG A 214 2.10 13.80 0.20
C ARG A 214 1.86 14.57 -1.09
N LYS A 215 1.98 15.90 -1.08
CA LYS A 215 1.90 16.69 -2.30
C LYS A 215 2.93 16.19 -3.33
N TRP A 216 2.48 15.97 -4.56
CA TRP A 216 3.34 15.55 -5.66
C TRP A 216 4.32 16.66 -6.06
N TYR A 217 5.59 16.29 -6.25
CA TYR A 217 6.62 17.12 -6.84
C TYR A 217 7.46 16.27 -7.80
N GLU A 218 7.86 16.85 -8.92
CA GLU A 218 8.84 16.25 -9.81
C GLU A 218 10.24 16.48 -9.23
N LEU A 219 10.70 15.51 -8.44
CA LEU A 219 12.04 15.51 -7.88
C LEU A 219 13.01 14.87 -8.87
N SER A 220 14.20 15.45 -9.01
CA SER A 220 15.29 14.82 -9.76
C SER A 220 15.89 13.70 -8.91
N PRO A 221 15.88 12.43 -9.36
CA PRO A 221 16.45 11.32 -8.59
C PRO A 221 17.94 11.53 -8.26
N SER A 222 18.67 12.28 -9.08
CA SER A 222 20.08 12.63 -8.85
C SER A 222 20.30 13.58 -7.66
N MET A 223 19.22 14.16 -7.11
CA MET A 223 19.25 15.04 -5.94
C MET A 223 18.65 14.37 -4.70
N GLU A 224 18.41 13.05 -4.74
CA GLU A 224 17.97 12.26 -3.61
C GLU A 224 19.17 11.55 -2.96
N PHE A 225 19.30 11.69 -1.64
CA PHE A 225 20.41 11.11 -0.88
C PHE A 225 19.88 10.30 0.29
N ARG A 226 20.60 9.24 0.67
CA ARG A 226 20.26 8.43 1.85
C ARG A 226 21.27 8.69 2.96
N CYS A 227 20.88 9.56 3.88
CA CYS A 227 21.71 9.90 5.02
C CYS A 227 21.70 8.79 6.08
N PHE A 228 22.88 8.39 6.57
CA PHE A 228 23.02 7.45 7.69
C PHE A 228 23.52 8.21 8.92
N VAL A 229 22.79 8.11 10.04
CA VAL A 229 23.09 8.82 11.29
C VAL A 229 23.33 7.84 12.42
N ARG A 230 24.38 8.06 13.20
CA ARG A 230 24.71 7.30 14.43
C ARG A 230 25.18 8.26 15.51
N ASP A 231 24.69 8.08 16.73
CA ASP A 231 25.06 8.90 17.91
C ASP A 231 24.98 10.41 17.64
N GLY A 232 23.91 10.84 16.96
CA GLY A 232 23.67 12.23 16.59
C GLY A 232 24.60 12.80 15.52
N ARG A 233 25.36 11.95 14.82
CA ARG A 233 26.34 12.35 13.78
C ARG A 233 26.02 11.69 12.44
N LEU A 234 26.15 12.45 11.36
CA LEU A 234 26.08 11.93 9.99
C LEU A 234 27.34 11.09 9.71
N ILE A 235 27.16 9.83 9.33
CA ILE A 235 28.25 8.87 9.06
C ILE A 235 28.29 8.40 7.60
N GLY A 236 27.28 8.75 6.78
CA GLY A 236 27.23 8.41 5.36
C GLY A 236 26.09 9.11 4.63
N LEU A 237 26.18 9.16 3.29
CA LEU A 237 25.20 9.70 2.34
C LEU A 237 24.91 8.70 1.21
#